data_AF-A0AAU7KCJ5-F1
#
_entry.id   AF-A0AAU7KCJ5-F1
#
_cell.length_a   1.000
_cell.length_b   1.000
_cell.length_c   1.000
_cell.angle_alpha   90.00
_cell.angle_beta   90.00
_cell.angle_gamma   90.00
#
_symmetry.space_group_name_H-M   'P 1'
#
loop_
_entity.id
_entity.type
_entity.pdbx_description
1 polymer ?
#
loop_
_entity_poly.entity_id
_entity_poly.type
_entity_poly.pdbx_seq_one_letter_code
_entity_poly.pdbx_strand_id
1 'polypeptide(L)'
;MHLIYTTRRRGFEPGRQYRNPRFFAGADKAATSVTVEGHHPDVVAAYEAAGIEVEVIGAEEPRPDDAESDERARRAELMDAIEQTTGKRPGANTKTETLEQRMAEIESSSQAEDGQE
;
A
#
# COMPACT_ATOMS: atom_id res chain seq x y z
N MET A 1 -0.41 -25.61 0.50
CA MET A 1 -0.56 -25.88 1.95
C MET A 1 -0.90 -24.57 2.66
N HIS A 2 -1.81 -24.57 3.65
CA HIS A 2 -2.23 -23.36 4.38
C HIS A 2 -1.46 -23.19 5.68
N LEU A 3 -0.72 -22.09 5.82
CA LEU A 3 0.01 -21.72 7.04
C LEU A 3 -0.73 -20.64 7.81
N ILE A 4 -0.82 -20.77 9.13
CA ILE A 4 -1.36 -19.75 10.01
C ILE A 4 -0.31 -19.35 11.03
N TYR A 5 0.12 -18.09 10.96
CA TYR A 5 0.96 -17.48 11.97
C TYR A 5 0.10 -16.94 13.09
N THR A 6 0.20 -17.55 14.27
CA THR A 6 -0.57 -17.11 15.43
C THR A 6 0.25 -17.28 16.71
N THR A 7 0.00 -16.39 17.67
CA THR A 7 0.53 -16.49 19.03
C THR A 7 -0.45 -17.20 19.97
N ARG A 8 -1.66 -17.53 19.48
CA ARG A 8 -2.67 -18.25 20.26
C ARG A 8 -2.20 -19.66 20.57
N ARG A 9 -2.49 -20.11 21.79
CA ARG A 9 -2.11 -21.44 22.29
C ARG A 9 -3.25 -22.45 22.26
N ARG A 10 -4.43 -22.07 21.74
CA ARG A 10 -5.67 -22.86 21.75
C ARG A 10 -6.50 -22.57 20.50
N GLY A 11 -7.43 -23.46 20.16
CA GLY A 11 -8.31 -23.30 18.99
C GLY A 11 -7.62 -23.65 17.67
N PHE A 12 -6.78 -24.69 17.67
CA PHE A 12 -6.13 -25.17 16.45
C PHE A 12 -7.10 -26.07 15.69
N GLU A 13 -7.35 -25.76 14.43
CA GLU A 13 -8.14 -26.59 13.53
C GLU A 13 -7.29 -27.71 12.93
N PRO A 14 -7.80 -28.95 12.88
CA PRO A 14 -7.11 -30.04 12.20
C PRO A 14 -7.06 -29.76 10.68
N GLY A 15 -5.89 -29.94 10.08
CA GLY A 15 -5.66 -29.70 8.63
C GLY A 15 -4.99 -28.36 8.29
N ARG A 16 -4.75 -27.51 9.30
CA ARG A 16 -4.05 -26.24 9.15
C ARG A 16 -2.68 -26.29 9.83
N GLN A 17 -1.65 -25.66 9.25
CA GLN A 17 -0.32 -25.61 9.85
C GLN A 17 -0.13 -24.31 10.64
N TYR A 18 -0.15 -24.43 11.96
CA TYR A 18 0.07 -23.29 12.85
C TYR A 18 1.56 -23.09 13.13
N ARG A 19 2.07 -21.90 12.86
CA ARG A 19 3.44 -21.48 13.22
C ARG A 19 3.39 -20.22 14.07
N ASN A 20 4.44 -20.01 14.84
CA ASN A 20 4.57 -18.79 15.62
C ASN A 20 5.41 -17.78 14.82
N PRO A 21 4.89 -16.57 14.53
CA PRO A 21 5.59 -15.57 13.71
C PRO A 21 6.92 -15.13 14.33
N ARG A 22 7.09 -15.28 15.65
CA ARG A 22 8.34 -14.94 16.34
C ARG A 22 9.52 -15.85 16.02
N PHE A 23 9.27 -17.01 15.41
CA PHE A 23 10.29 -17.95 14.94
C PHE A 23 10.35 -18.02 13.42
N PHE A 24 9.85 -17.00 12.74
CA PHE A 24 9.94 -16.91 11.29
C PHE A 24 11.40 -16.77 10.85
N ALA A 25 11.87 -17.74 10.06
CA ALA A 25 13.23 -17.77 9.52
C ALA A 25 13.28 -17.52 8.00
N GLY A 26 12.12 -17.47 7.34
CA GLY A 26 12.02 -17.29 5.90
C GLY A 26 10.70 -17.82 5.34
N ALA A 27 10.31 -17.29 4.17
CA ALA A 27 9.08 -17.66 3.49
C ALA A 27 9.16 -19.11 2.97
N ASP A 28 8.14 -19.89 3.32
CA ASP A 28 8.01 -21.27 2.84
C ASP A 28 7.37 -21.27 1.46
N LYS A 29 8.15 -21.58 0.42
CA LYS A 29 7.67 -21.55 -0.98
C LYS A 29 6.63 -22.62 -1.31
N ALA A 30 6.41 -23.59 -0.41
CA ALA A 30 5.34 -24.58 -0.54
C ALA A 30 4.00 -24.10 0.05
N ALA A 31 3.99 -22.93 0.69
CA ALA A 31 2.76 -22.28 1.14
C ALA A 31 1.99 -21.75 -0.07
N THR A 32 0.70 -22.08 -0.14
CA THR A 32 -0.20 -21.55 -1.18
C THR A 32 -1.04 -20.39 -0.64
N SER A 33 -1.25 -20.37 0.68
CA SER A 33 -2.01 -19.35 1.39
C SER A 33 -1.45 -19.21 2.80
N VAL A 34 -1.25 -17.98 3.25
CA VAL A 34 -0.72 -17.67 4.58
C VAL A 34 -1.69 -16.75 5.30
N THR A 35 -2.09 -17.12 6.51
CA THR A 35 -2.89 -16.26 7.38
C THR A 35 -2.04 -15.81 8.56
N VAL A 36 -2.00 -14.53 8.86
CA VAL A 36 -1.21 -13.97 9.96
C VAL A 36 -2.17 -13.31 10.95
N GLU A 37 -2.29 -13.86 12.15
CA GLU A 37 -3.05 -13.21 13.22
C GLU A 37 -2.18 -12.16 13.93
N GLY A 38 -2.65 -10.91 13.91
CA GLY A 38 -1.97 -9.76 14.51
C GLY A 38 -0.97 -9.07 13.58
N HIS A 39 -0.19 -8.15 14.15
CA HIS A 39 0.66 -7.25 13.37
C HIS A 39 2.09 -7.79 13.21
N HIS A 40 2.40 -8.43 12.08
CA HIS A 40 3.71 -9.03 11.78
C HIS A 40 4.19 -8.72 10.35
N PRO A 41 4.79 -7.53 10.12
CA PRO A 41 5.19 -7.07 8.81
C PRO A 41 6.35 -7.88 8.20
N ASP A 42 7.26 -8.42 9.02
CA ASP A 42 8.36 -9.27 8.54
C ASP A 42 7.87 -10.52 7.81
N VAL A 43 6.77 -11.11 8.29
CA VAL A 43 6.17 -12.30 7.68
C VAL A 43 5.48 -11.90 6.37
N VAL A 44 4.65 -10.85 6.42
CA VAL A 44 3.90 -10.35 5.26
C VAL A 44 4.86 -9.98 4.12
N ALA A 45 5.85 -9.15 4.39
CA ALA A 45 6.81 -8.68 3.39
C ALA A 45 7.59 -9.85 2.74
N ALA A 46 7.97 -10.86 3.52
CA ALA A 46 8.70 -12.02 2.99
C ALA A 46 7.85 -12.89 2.05
N TYR A 47 6.56 -13.06 2.36
CA TYR A 47 5.64 -13.83 1.53
C TYR A 47 5.13 -13.03 0.31
N GLU A 48 4.88 -11.74 0.46
CA GLU A 48 4.55 -10.84 -0.67
C GLU A 48 5.72 -10.77 -1.67
N ALA A 49 6.97 -10.64 -1.18
CA ALA A 49 8.15 -10.69 -2.04
C ALA A 49 8.32 -12.05 -2.75
N ALA A 50 7.75 -13.12 -2.20
CA ALA A 50 7.71 -14.43 -2.83
C ALA A 50 6.50 -14.63 -3.76
N GLY A 51 5.59 -13.65 -3.86
CA GLY A 51 4.37 -13.71 -4.66
C GLY A 51 3.30 -14.64 -4.09
N ILE A 52 3.30 -14.86 -2.78
CA ILE A 52 2.35 -15.74 -2.07
C ILE A 52 1.29 -14.88 -1.39
N GLU A 53 0.03 -15.29 -1.50
CA GLU A 53 -1.10 -14.57 -0.91
C GLU A 53 -1.06 -14.65 0.63
N VAL A 54 -1.04 -13.46 1.27
CA VAL A 54 -1.02 -13.30 2.73
C VAL A 54 -2.26 -12.56 3.20
N GLU A 55 -2.97 -13.15 4.15
CA GLU A 55 -4.15 -12.58 4.79
C GLU A 55 -3.84 -12.25 6.26
N VAL A 56 -3.88 -10.96 6.62
CA VAL A 56 -3.63 -10.52 7.99
C VAL A 56 -4.96 -10.35 8.73
N ILE A 57 -5.21 -11.19 9.74
CA ILE A 57 -6.45 -11.16 10.53
C ILE A 57 -6.18 -10.43 11.84
N GLY A 58 -6.96 -9.40 12.17
CA GLY A 58 -6.76 -8.61 13.39
C GLY A 58 -5.73 -7.49 13.27
N ALA A 59 -5.25 -7.19 12.06
CA ALA A 59 -4.80 -5.85 11.73
C ALA A 59 -6.05 -5.05 11.33
N GLU A 60 -6.57 -4.28 12.28
CA GLU A 60 -7.59 -3.28 12.01
C GLU A 60 -6.99 -2.24 11.07
N GLU A 61 -7.45 -2.26 9.80
CA GLU A 61 -7.29 -1.24 8.76
C GLU A 61 -5.83 -0.84 8.40
N PRO A 62 -5.58 -0.33 7.18
CA PRO A 62 -4.27 0.27 6.87
C PRO A 62 -3.94 1.29 7.97
N ARG A 63 -2.76 1.16 8.57
CA ARG A 63 -2.36 2.08 9.64
C ARG A 63 -2.27 3.50 9.04
N PRO A 64 -2.67 4.53 9.79
CA PRO A 64 -2.69 5.91 9.30
C PRO A 64 -1.32 6.40 8.81
N ASP A 65 -0.21 5.82 9.29
CA ASP A 65 1.14 6.08 8.77
C ASP A 65 1.33 5.66 7.30
N ASP A 66 0.76 4.53 6.89
CA ASP A 66 0.83 4.07 5.50
C ASP A 66 -0.08 4.93 4.61
N ALA A 67 -1.27 5.30 5.11
CA ALA A 67 -2.17 6.21 4.41
C ALA A 67 -1.63 7.64 4.26
N GLU A 68 -0.93 8.17 5.28
CA GLU A 68 -0.23 9.47 5.19
C GLU A 68 0.95 9.42 4.22
N SER A 69 1.63 8.27 4.11
CA SER A 69 2.71 8.09 3.14
C SER A 69 2.18 8.11 1.70
N ASP A 70 1.06 7.43 1.43
CA ASP A 70 0.38 7.47 0.15
C ASP A 70 -0.15 8.87 -0.19
N GLU A 71 -0.78 9.56 0.77
CA GLU A 71 -1.24 10.95 0.60
C GLU A 71 -0.06 11.90 0.30
N ARG A 72 1.06 11.78 1.02
CA ARG A 72 2.28 12.57 0.73
C ARG A 72 2.85 12.25 -0.64
N ALA A 73 2.85 10.99 -1.06
CA ALA A 73 3.34 10.58 -2.37
C ALA A 73 2.46 11.17 -3.48
N ARG A 74 1.13 11.02 -3.39
CA ARG A 74 0.16 11.58 -4.33
C ARG A 74 0.30 13.10 -4.44
N ARG A 75 0.43 13.77 -3.29
CA ARG A 75 0.65 15.21 -3.23
C ARG A 75 1.95 15.62 -3.94
N ALA A 76 3.04 14.91 -3.70
CA ALA A 76 4.33 15.21 -4.33
C ALA A 76 4.27 15.02 -5.85
N GLU A 77 3.62 13.96 -6.31
CA GLU A 77 3.39 13.70 -7.74
C GLU A 77 2.59 14.84 -8.40
N LEU A 78 1.51 15.31 -7.76
CA LEU A 78 0.74 16.44 -8.26
C LEU A 78 1.57 17.74 -8.33
N MET A 79 2.47 17.99 -7.36
CA MET A 79 3.35 19.16 -7.41
C MET A 79 4.33 19.11 -8.58
N ASP A 80 4.88 17.92 -8.85
CA ASP A 80 5.79 17.68 -9.96
C ASP A 80 5.05 17.83 -11.30
N ALA A 81 3.88 17.23 -11.45
CA ALA A 81 3.04 17.35 -12.64
C ALA A 81 2.70 18.82 -12.94
N ILE A 82 2.29 19.59 -11.94
CA ILE A 82 1.99 21.03 -12.12
C ILE A 82 3.26 21.81 -12.50
N GLU A 83 4.41 21.51 -11.91
CA GLU A 83 5.68 22.14 -12.30
C GLU A 83 6.05 21.83 -13.74
N GLN A 84 5.92 20.56 -14.16
CA GLN A 84 6.22 20.14 -15.52
C GLN A 84 5.34 20.87 -16.54
N THR A 85 4.06 21.07 -16.26
CA THR A 85 3.16 21.72 -17.21
C THR A 85 3.16 23.25 -17.13
N THR A 86 3.29 23.82 -15.93
CA THR A 86 3.20 25.29 -15.73
C THR A 86 4.53 26.01 -15.55
N GLY A 87 5.63 25.25 -15.36
CA GLY A 87 6.95 25.77 -15.02
C GLY A 87 7.05 26.39 -13.62
N LYS A 88 6.01 26.26 -12.77
CA LYS A 88 5.96 26.83 -11.42
C LYS A 88 5.62 25.76 -10.38
N ARG A 89 6.56 25.50 -9.47
CA ARG A 89 6.31 24.62 -8.32
C ARG A 89 5.28 25.23 -7.38
N PRO A 90 4.16 24.54 -7.09
CA PRO A 90 3.29 24.92 -5.99
C PRO A 90 3.99 24.75 -4.64
N GLY A 91 3.54 25.49 -3.62
CA GLY A 91 4.18 25.49 -2.31
C GLY A 91 4.06 24.15 -1.60
N ALA A 92 5.09 23.77 -0.84
CA ALA A 92 5.13 22.54 -0.03
C ALA A 92 4.07 22.50 1.10
N ASN A 93 3.24 23.53 1.25
CA ASN A 93 2.09 23.62 2.17
C ASN A 93 0.73 23.64 1.45
N THR A 94 0.69 23.55 0.11
CA THR A 94 -0.57 23.49 -0.66
C THR A 94 -1.27 22.15 -0.44
N LYS A 95 -2.57 22.18 -0.11
CA LYS A 95 -3.42 20.98 0.07
C LYS A 95 -3.49 20.14 -1.21
N THR A 96 -3.56 18.81 -1.06
CA THR A 96 -3.72 17.84 -2.17
C THR A 96 -4.87 18.24 -3.08
N GLU A 97 -6.03 18.53 -2.50
CA GLU A 97 -7.25 18.95 -3.22
C GLU A 97 -7.04 20.18 -4.14
N THR A 98 -6.22 21.14 -3.71
CA THR A 98 -5.89 22.33 -4.52
C THR A 98 -4.95 21.99 -5.68
N LEU A 99 -4.05 21.02 -5.49
CA LEU A 99 -3.17 20.56 -6.55
C LEU A 99 -3.97 19.76 -7.60
N GLU A 100 -4.88 18.89 -7.16
CA GLU A 100 -5.78 18.16 -8.05
C GLU A 100 -6.63 19.10 -8.90
N GLN A 101 -7.21 20.14 -8.29
CA GLN A 101 -7.98 21.15 -9.02
C GLN A 101 -7.14 21.86 -10.07
N ARG A 102 -5.90 22.25 -9.74
CA ARG A 102 -5.00 22.89 -10.70
C ARG A 102 -4.61 21.96 -11.84
N MET A 103 -4.30 20.70 -11.55
CA MET A 103 -3.98 19.72 -12.59
C MET A 103 -5.16 19.54 -13.54
N ALA A 104 -6.38 19.41 -13.01
CA ALA A 104 -7.59 19.33 -13.81
C ALA A 104 -7.85 20.59 -14.65
N GLU A 105 -7.59 21.79 -14.11
CA GLU A 105 -7.68 23.05 -14.86
C GLU A 105 -6.64 23.12 -16.00
N ILE A 106 -5.42 22.66 -15.75
CA ILE A 106 -4.34 22.61 -16.74
C ILE A 106 -4.67 21.62 -17.86
N GLU A 107 -5.11 20.41 -17.52
CA GLU A 107 -5.53 19.39 -18.49
C GLU A 107 -6.70 19.90 -19.34
N SER A 108 -7.68 20.54 -18.69
CA SER A 108 -8.82 21.17 -19.37
C SER A 108 -8.41 22.29 -20.32
N SER A 109 -7.46 23.15 -19.93
CA SER A 109 -6.96 24.24 -20.78
C SER A 109 -6.08 23.73 -21.92
N SER A 110 -5.25 22.70 -21.68
CA SER A 110 -4.38 22.12 -22.71
C SER A 110 -5.17 21.39 -23.79
N GLN A 111 -6.32 20.79 -23.45
CA GLN A 111 -7.18 20.10 -24.40
C GLN A 111 -8.02 21.06 -25.27
N ALA A 112 -8.15 22.32 -24.87
CA ALA A 112 -8.84 23.34 -25.64
C ALA A 112 -7.98 23.95 -26.78
N GLU A 113 -6.65 23.80 -26.71
CA GLU A 113 -5.71 24.42 -27.67
C GLU A 113 -5.32 23.50 -28.84
N ASP A 114 -5.49 22.18 -28.73
CA ASP A 114 -5.19 21.19 -29.80
C ASP A 114 -6.35 20.97 -30.79
N GLY A 115 -7.43 21.75 -30.67
CA GLY A 115 -8.66 21.62 -31.47
C GLY A 115 -8.83 22.65 -32.60
N GLN A 116 -7.81 23.45 -32.92
CA GLN A 116 -7.86 24.40 -34.03
C GLN A 116 -6.69 24.17 -35.00
N GLU A 117 -6.85 23.21 -35.90
CA GLU A 117 -6.20 23.20 -37.22
C GLU A 117 -7.26 23.13 -38.34
#